data_AF-A0A965NVC4-F1
#
_entry.id   AF-A0A965NVC4-F1
#
_cell.length_a   1.000
_cell.length_b   1.000
_cell.length_c   1.000
_cell.angle_alpha   90.00
_cell.angle_beta   90.00
_cell.angle_gamma   90.00
#
_symmetry.space_group_name_H-M   'P 1'
#
loop_
_entity.id
_entity.type
_entity.pdbx_description
1 polymer ?
#
loop_
_entity_poly.entity_id
_entity_poly.type
_entity_poly.pdbx_seq_one_letter_code
_entity_poly.pdbx_strand_id
1 'polypeptide(L)'
;MKLTGRTRLLVYLAIPLVVMSIVRIWSGEDSLTSADTVGASLRLSIPILLAGMAGLWAERCGVLNIGIEGMMILGTWFGGWGAWQYGPWVGLLFAVLGGMIGGLIHAVATVRFNVDQIISGVVLNLFAFFGVRYLSDLVFVGQPGGGVSQSPPQTSAIPRFNIPVLSGGEIFGWKSPNILLWFEER
;
A
#
# COMPACT_ATOMS: atom_id res chain seq x y z
N MET A 1 31.37 -19.40 -15.59
CA MET A 1 30.65 -19.00 -16.82
C MET A 1 29.87 -17.72 -16.52
N LYS A 2 30.20 -16.58 -17.15
CA LYS A 2 29.48 -15.31 -16.89
C LYS A 2 28.13 -15.35 -17.59
N LEU A 3 27.04 -15.30 -16.82
CA LEU A 3 25.67 -15.26 -17.36
C LEU A 3 25.41 -13.92 -18.07
N THR A 4 24.76 -13.96 -19.23
CA THR A 4 24.33 -12.73 -19.93
C THR A 4 23.26 -11.98 -19.12
N GLY A 5 23.10 -10.68 -19.35
CA GLY A 5 22.14 -9.85 -18.59
C GLY A 5 20.70 -10.38 -18.61
N ARG A 6 20.26 -10.93 -19.75
CA ARG A 6 18.94 -11.57 -19.89
C ARG A 6 18.84 -12.87 -19.09
N THR A 7 19.87 -13.71 -19.13
CA THR A 7 19.89 -14.95 -18.33
C THR A 7 19.90 -14.67 -16.83
N ARG A 8 20.61 -13.61 -16.38
CA ARG A 8 20.59 -13.21 -14.96
C ARG A 8 19.20 -12.76 -14.49
N LEU A 9 18.50 -11.97 -15.30
CA LEU A 9 17.14 -11.54 -15.01
C LEU A 9 16.18 -12.75 -14.91
N LEU A 10 16.27 -13.67 -15.87
CA LEU A 10 15.46 -14.89 -15.85
C LEU A 10 15.74 -15.75 -14.61
N VAL A 11 17.01 -15.87 -14.21
CA VAL A 11 17.40 -16.59 -12.99
C VAL A 11 16.83 -15.91 -11.74
N TYR A 12 16.90 -14.58 -11.64
CA TYR A 12 16.34 -13.85 -10.48
C TYR A 12 14.81 -13.98 -10.37
N LEU A 13 14.11 -14.12 -11.49
CA LEU A 13 12.66 -14.37 -11.49
C LEU A 13 12.32 -15.84 -11.20
N ALA A 14 13.12 -16.78 -11.73
CA ALA A 14 12.85 -18.21 -11.60
C ALA A 14 13.16 -18.76 -10.21
N ILE A 15 14.24 -18.30 -9.55
CA ILE A 15 14.63 -18.79 -8.21
C ILE A 15 13.48 -18.70 -7.19
N PRO A 16 12.84 -17.53 -6.95
CA PRO A 16 11.78 -17.44 -5.95
C PRO A 16 10.58 -18.30 -6.30
N LEU A 17 10.23 -18.43 -7.59
CA LEU A 17 9.13 -19.30 -8.04
C LEU A 17 9.43 -20.78 -7.77
N VAL A 18 10.66 -21.24 -8.07
CA VAL A 18 11.07 -22.62 -7.81
C VAL A 18 11.12 -22.90 -6.31
N VAL A 19 11.65 -21.97 -5.52
CA VAL A 19 11.68 -22.10 -4.05
C VAL A 19 10.25 -22.19 -3.49
N MET A 20 9.34 -21.30 -3.90
CA MET A 20 7.94 -21.34 -3.49
C MET A 20 7.26 -22.64 -3.92
N SER A 21 7.55 -23.16 -5.12
CA SER A 21 7.02 -24.43 -5.59
C SER A 21 7.53 -25.63 -4.78
N ILE A 22 8.81 -25.64 -4.38
CA ILE A 22 9.36 -26.70 -3.53
C ILE A 22 8.72 -26.64 -2.14
N VAL A 23 8.65 -25.44 -1.55
CA VAL A 23 8.02 -25.23 -0.24
C VAL A 23 6.57 -25.69 -0.27
N ARG A 24 5.79 -25.33 -1.30
CA ARG A 24 4.42 -25.80 -1.50
C ARG A 24 4.32 -27.34 -1.45
N ILE A 25 5.20 -28.04 -2.17
CA ILE A 25 5.18 -29.51 -2.21
C ILE A 25 5.52 -30.10 -0.85
N TRP A 26 6.46 -29.48 -0.12
CA TRP A 26 6.92 -29.96 1.18
C TRP A 26 5.95 -29.66 2.32
N SER A 27 5.29 -28.49 2.30
CA SER A 27 4.35 -28.07 3.32
C SER A 27 2.92 -28.56 3.08
N GLY A 28 2.59 -28.94 1.85
CA GLY A 28 1.22 -29.24 1.43
C GLY A 28 0.32 -28.00 1.36
N GLU A 29 0.90 -26.79 1.39
CA GLU A 29 0.14 -25.53 1.34
C GLU A 29 -0.03 -25.00 -0.08
N ASP A 30 -1.12 -25.40 -0.73
CA ASP A 30 -1.47 -24.94 -2.07
C ASP A 30 -1.76 -23.42 -2.14
N SER A 31 -2.09 -22.81 -1.00
CA SER A 31 -2.32 -21.38 -0.87
C SER A 31 -1.10 -20.52 -1.23
N LEU A 32 0.12 -21.06 -1.13
CA LEU A 32 1.36 -20.33 -1.42
C LEU A 32 1.50 -19.90 -2.88
N THR A 33 0.89 -20.64 -3.81
CA THR A 33 0.94 -20.34 -5.26
C THR A 33 -0.46 -20.09 -5.85
N SER A 34 -1.47 -19.86 -5.01
CA SER A 34 -2.83 -19.61 -5.48
C SER A 34 -2.97 -18.26 -6.17
N ALA A 35 -3.95 -18.14 -7.06
CA ALA A 35 -4.26 -16.88 -7.74
C ALA A 35 -4.60 -15.76 -6.73
N ASP A 36 -5.30 -16.09 -5.65
CA ASP A 36 -5.60 -15.16 -4.55
C ASP A 36 -4.36 -14.60 -3.88
N THR A 37 -3.39 -15.45 -3.53
CA THR A 37 -2.14 -15.03 -2.88
C THR A 37 -1.30 -14.17 -3.81
N VAL A 38 -1.21 -14.54 -5.09
CA VAL A 38 -0.53 -13.72 -6.11
C VAL A 38 -1.24 -12.38 -6.28
N GLY A 39 -2.56 -12.38 -6.36
CA GLY A 39 -3.38 -11.17 -6.48
C GLY A 39 -3.23 -10.25 -5.26
N ALA A 40 -3.23 -10.80 -4.05
CA ALA A 40 -3.00 -10.06 -2.81
C ALA A 40 -1.59 -9.48 -2.77
N SER A 41 -0.57 -10.27 -3.15
CA SER A 41 0.82 -9.82 -3.23
C SER A 41 0.98 -8.64 -4.18
N LEU A 42 0.37 -8.71 -5.36
CA LEU A 42 0.37 -7.60 -6.32
C LEU A 42 -0.31 -6.36 -5.74
N ARG A 43 -1.52 -6.48 -5.16
CA ARG A 43 -2.25 -5.35 -4.56
C ARG A 43 -1.47 -4.68 -3.44
N LEU A 44 -0.81 -5.45 -2.57
CA LEU A 44 -0.04 -4.93 -1.44
C LEU A 44 1.34 -4.39 -1.86
N SER A 45 1.92 -4.90 -2.95
CA SER A 45 3.20 -4.40 -3.47
C SER A 45 3.11 -2.99 -4.05
N ILE A 46 1.96 -2.61 -4.62
CA ILE A 46 1.80 -1.31 -5.30
C ILE A 46 2.02 -0.14 -4.34
N PRO A 47 1.37 -0.04 -3.16
CA PRO A 47 1.65 1.03 -2.20
C PRO A 47 3.12 1.09 -1.76
N ILE A 48 3.77 -0.06 -1.57
CA ILE A 48 5.18 -0.14 -1.16
C ILE A 48 6.09 0.37 -2.28
N LEU A 49 5.79 0.02 -3.54
CA LEU A 49 6.52 0.56 -4.70
C LEU A 49 6.36 2.08 -4.81
N LEU A 50 5.14 2.60 -4.61
CA LEU A 50 4.90 4.04 -4.61
C LEU A 50 5.70 4.75 -3.50
N ALA A 51 5.76 4.16 -2.30
CA ALA A 51 6.61 4.65 -1.21
C ALA A 51 8.10 4.61 -1.60
N GLY A 52 8.57 3.52 -2.20
CA GLY A 52 9.94 3.41 -2.71
C GLY A 52 10.29 4.47 -3.76
N MET A 53 9.37 4.79 -4.66
CA MET A 53 9.55 5.89 -5.62
C MET A 53 9.64 7.26 -4.94
N ALA A 54 8.82 7.50 -3.91
CA ALA A 54 8.89 8.73 -3.12
C ALA A 54 10.24 8.85 -2.38
N GLY A 55 10.76 7.75 -1.84
CA GLY A 55 12.10 7.67 -1.26
C GLY A 55 13.21 7.99 -2.27
N LEU A 56 13.15 7.38 -3.46
CA LEU A 56 14.10 7.65 -4.55
C LEU A 56 14.09 9.13 -4.97
N TRP A 57 12.92 9.77 -5.00
CA TRP A 57 12.81 11.19 -5.29
C TRP A 57 13.43 12.05 -4.19
N ALA A 58 13.17 11.72 -2.92
CA ALA A 58 13.75 12.43 -1.78
C ALA A 58 15.29 12.35 -1.79
N GLU A 59 15.85 11.17 -2.04
CA GLU A 59 17.30 10.97 -2.12
C GLU A 59 17.94 11.77 -3.26
N ARG A 60 17.26 11.89 -4.41
CA ARG A 60 17.71 12.75 -5.52
C ARG A 60 17.78 14.23 -5.14
N CYS A 61 16.97 14.66 -4.18
CA CYS A 61 16.99 16.02 -3.64
C CYS A 61 17.94 16.17 -2.43
N GLY A 62 18.74 15.15 -2.10
CA GLY A 62 19.67 15.18 -0.96
C GLY A 62 19.00 15.00 0.40
N VAL A 63 17.79 14.44 0.44
CA VAL A 63 17.04 14.16 1.66
C VAL A 63 16.81 12.66 1.82
N LEU A 64 17.50 12.06 2.79
CA LEU A 64 17.28 10.68 3.24
C LEU A 64 15.99 10.60 4.05
N ASN A 65 14.95 9.97 3.48
CA ASN A 65 13.63 9.91 4.10
C ASN A 65 13.33 8.57 4.77
N ILE A 66 13.92 8.34 5.95
CA ILE A 66 13.59 7.19 6.81
C ILE A 66 12.18 7.32 7.43
N GLY A 67 11.63 8.54 7.47
CA GLY A 67 10.34 8.87 8.06
C GLY A 67 9.12 8.50 7.19
N ILE A 68 9.31 7.80 6.08
CA ILE A 68 8.25 7.55 5.10
C ILE A 68 7.11 6.68 5.65
N GLU A 69 7.43 5.74 6.55
CA GLU A 69 6.43 4.91 7.22
C GLU A 69 5.46 5.78 8.03
N GLY A 70 5.97 6.78 8.76
CA GLY A 70 5.15 7.74 9.49
C GLY A 70 4.30 8.59 8.57
N MET A 71 4.83 9.02 7.41
CA MET A 71 4.05 9.74 6.41
C MET A 71 2.90 8.88 5.85
N MET A 72 3.14 7.58 5.62
CA MET A 72 2.11 6.63 5.21
C MET A 72 1.04 6.43 6.29
N ILE A 73 1.44 6.33 7.57
CA ILE A 73 0.52 6.20 8.71
C ILE A 73 -0.38 7.43 8.83
N LEU A 74 0.21 8.64 8.75
CA LEU A 74 -0.56 9.89 8.76
C LEU A 74 -1.54 9.94 7.59
N GLY A 75 -1.08 9.66 6.37
CA GLY A 75 -1.95 9.62 5.18
C GLY A 75 -3.08 8.60 5.33
N THR A 76 -2.80 7.42 5.88
CA THR A 76 -3.83 6.37 6.10
C THR A 76 -4.91 6.85 7.06
N TRP A 77 -4.53 7.49 8.17
CA TRP A 77 -5.50 7.95 9.16
C TRP A 77 -6.36 9.12 8.66
N PHE A 78 -5.73 10.17 8.12
CA PHE A 78 -6.47 11.30 7.55
C PHE A 78 -7.35 10.86 6.37
N GLY A 79 -6.87 9.92 5.56
CA GLY A 79 -7.64 9.34 4.47
C GLY A 79 -8.86 8.56 4.94
N GLY A 80 -8.70 7.70 5.95
CA GLY A 80 -9.81 6.98 6.58
C GLY A 80 -10.84 7.92 7.20
N TRP A 81 -10.39 8.95 7.91
CA TRP A 81 -11.28 9.97 8.48
C TRP A 81 -12.04 10.74 7.39
N GLY A 82 -11.34 11.21 6.35
CA GLY A 82 -11.97 11.93 5.24
C GLY A 82 -12.94 11.06 4.43
N ALA A 83 -12.60 9.79 4.21
CA ALA A 83 -13.46 8.84 3.51
C ALA A 83 -14.74 8.54 4.29
N TRP A 84 -14.62 8.40 5.61
CA TRP A 84 -15.75 8.19 6.51
C TRP A 84 -16.72 9.38 6.51
N GLN A 85 -16.18 10.61 6.59
CA GLN A 85 -17.01 11.81 6.72
C GLN A 85 -17.60 12.31 5.39
N TYR A 86 -16.82 12.24 4.31
CA TYR A 86 -17.12 12.96 3.06
C TYR A 86 -17.09 12.06 1.82
N GLY A 87 -16.81 10.77 1.99
CA GLY A 87 -16.74 9.81 0.90
C GLY A 87 -15.34 9.63 0.30
N PRO A 88 -15.18 8.62 -0.57
CA PRO A 88 -13.88 8.05 -0.94
C PRO A 88 -12.90 9.04 -1.57
N TRP A 89 -13.38 9.93 -2.43
CA TRP A 89 -12.52 10.88 -3.16
C TRP A 89 -11.99 11.99 -2.26
N VAL A 90 -12.80 12.44 -1.31
CA VAL A 90 -12.36 13.39 -0.28
C VAL A 90 -11.39 12.69 0.66
N GLY A 91 -11.65 11.42 1.01
CA GLY A 91 -10.68 10.58 1.71
C GLY A 91 -9.31 10.52 1.00
N LEU A 92 -9.29 10.32 -0.32
CA LEU A 92 -8.04 10.35 -1.09
C LEU A 92 -7.30 11.69 -0.95
N LEU A 93 -8.02 12.81 -1.03
CA LEU A 93 -7.43 14.14 -0.84
C LEU A 93 -6.82 14.28 0.57
N PHE A 94 -7.57 13.89 1.61
CA PHE A 94 -7.06 13.93 2.99
C PHE A 94 -5.88 12.98 3.21
N ALA A 95 -5.82 11.84 2.50
CA ALA A 95 -4.67 10.95 2.56
C ALA A 95 -3.40 11.61 2.02
N VAL A 96 -3.51 12.30 0.88
CA VAL A 96 -2.41 13.08 0.30
C VAL A 96 -1.96 14.18 1.26
N LEU A 97 -2.91 14.94 1.81
CA LEU A 97 -2.62 16.01 2.76
C LEU A 97 -1.97 15.47 4.05
N GLY A 98 -2.43 14.33 4.57
CA GLY A 98 -1.85 13.68 5.75
C GLY A 98 -0.39 13.29 5.54
N GLY A 99 -0.07 12.69 4.39
CA GLY A 99 1.32 12.40 4.00
C GLY A 99 2.16 13.66 3.83
N MET A 100 1.61 14.70 3.20
CA MET A 100 2.27 16.00 3.03
C MET A 100 2.59 16.68 4.35
N ILE A 101 1.71 16.57 5.36
CA ILE A 101 1.97 17.10 6.71
C ILE A 101 3.19 16.42 7.32
N GLY A 102 3.28 15.09 7.24
CA GLY A 102 4.46 14.34 7.71
C GLY A 102 5.74 14.76 6.97
N GLY A 103 5.66 14.88 5.64
CA GLY A 103 6.75 15.37 4.80
C GLY A 103 7.21 16.78 5.17
N LEU A 104 6.26 17.68 5.44
CA LEU A 104 6.52 19.06 5.84
C LEU A 104 7.19 19.12 7.21
N ILE A 105 6.72 18.34 8.20
CA ILE A 105 7.33 18.25 9.53
C ILE A 105 8.79 17.79 9.39
N HIS A 106 9.02 16.73 8.59
CA HIS A 106 10.37 16.22 8.35
C HIS A 106 11.26 17.28 7.69
N ALA A 107 10.77 17.92 6.62
CA ALA A 107 11.51 18.95 5.89
C ALA A 107 11.82 20.17 6.76
N VAL A 108 10.88 20.62 7.61
CA VAL A 108 11.15 21.72 8.54
C VAL A 108 12.23 21.33 9.55
N ALA A 109 12.14 20.14 10.14
CA ALA A 109 13.16 19.66 11.08
C ALA A 109 14.56 19.57 10.43
N THR A 110 14.65 19.00 9.23
CA THR A 110 15.94 18.70 8.61
C THR A 110 16.52 19.86 7.82
N VAL A 111 15.69 20.59 7.05
CA VAL A 111 16.14 21.69 6.18
C VAL A 111 16.25 23.00 6.96
N ARG A 112 15.26 23.33 7.81
CA ARG A 112 15.27 24.61 8.54
C ARG A 112 16.08 24.53 9.82
N PHE A 113 15.95 23.44 10.59
CA PHE A 113 16.60 23.29 11.88
C PHE A 113 17.88 22.46 11.85
N ASN A 114 18.30 21.94 10.68
CA ASN A 114 19.50 21.12 10.52
C ASN A 114 19.54 19.90 11.46
N VAL A 115 18.38 19.34 11.79
CA VAL A 115 18.30 18.07 12.52
C VAL A 115 18.79 16.94 11.61
N ASP A 116 19.52 15.99 12.20
CA ASP A 116 19.91 14.77 11.50
C ASP A 116 18.69 14.06 10.88
N GLN A 117 18.79 13.74 9.59
CA GLN A 117 17.66 13.20 8.82
C GLN A 117 17.24 11.80 9.28
N ILE A 118 18.20 10.99 9.75
CA ILE A 118 17.91 9.66 10.30
C ILE A 118 17.13 9.81 11.59
N ILE A 119 17.60 10.67 12.50
CA ILE A 119 16.93 10.92 13.79
C ILE A 119 15.53 11.49 13.57
N SER A 120 15.39 12.52 12.72
CA SER A 120 14.10 13.12 12.38
C SER A 120 13.13 12.10 11.79
N GLY A 121 13.61 11.23 10.89
CA GLY A 121 12.78 10.18 10.28
C GLY A 121 12.28 9.15 11.29
N VAL A 122 13.16 8.64 12.16
CA VAL A 122 12.79 7.67 13.21
C VAL A 122 11.78 8.28 14.18
N VAL A 123 11.99 9.52 14.62
CA VAL A 123 11.06 10.23 15.50
C VAL A 123 9.70 10.44 14.81
N LEU A 124 9.68 10.79 13.52
CA LEU A 124 8.44 10.96 12.76
C LEU A 124 7.65 9.65 12.66
N ASN A 125 8.31 8.51 12.41
CA ASN A 125 7.65 7.20 12.38
C ASN A 125 6.99 6.89 13.73
N LEU A 126 7.72 7.10 14.82
CA LEU A 126 7.22 6.83 16.17
C LEU A 126 6.07 7.76 16.55
N PHE A 127 6.22 9.05 16.25
CA PHE A 127 5.19 10.07 16.46
C PHE A 127 3.91 9.74 15.69
N ALA A 128 4.04 9.40 14.41
CA ALA A 128 2.91 9.03 13.58
C ALA A 128 2.22 7.77 14.13
N PHE A 129 2.97 6.71 14.44
CA PHE A 129 2.43 5.45 14.95
C PHE A 129 1.62 5.66 16.24
N PHE A 130 2.20 6.30 17.26
CA PHE A 130 1.51 6.52 18.53
C PHE A 130 0.43 7.59 18.45
N GLY A 131 0.71 8.69 17.74
CA GLY A 131 -0.21 9.81 17.58
C GLY A 131 -1.48 9.39 16.86
N VAL A 132 -1.35 8.69 15.73
CA VAL A 132 -2.50 8.16 15.00
C VAL A 132 -3.26 7.12 15.82
N ARG A 133 -2.57 6.25 16.57
CA ARG A 133 -3.25 5.25 17.41
C ARG A 133 -4.09 5.92 18.51
N TYR A 134 -3.55 6.99 19.13
CA TYR A 134 -4.30 7.81 20.08
C TYR A 134 -5.49 8.53 19.43
N LEU A 135 -5.29 9.09 18.23
CA LEU A 135 -6.38 9.74 17.49
C LEU A 135 -7.48 8.75 17.08
N SER A 136 -7.14 7.54 16.67
CA SER A 136 -8.11 6.47 16.39
C SER A 136 -8.91 6.08 17.63
N ASP A 137 -8.26 6.03 18.79
CA ASP A 137 -8.96 5.79 20.06
C ASP A 137 -9.96 6.90 20.38
N LEU A 138 -9.60 8.16 20.15
CA LEU A 138 -10.50 9.30 20.38
C LEU A 138 -11.64 9.40 19.37
N VAL A 139 -11.38 9.10 18.09
CA VAL A 139 -12.29 9.43 16.99
C VAL A 139 -13.05 8.23 16.45
N PHE A 140 -12.44 7.05 16.43
CA PHE A 140 -13.02 5.85 15.81
C PHE A 140 -13.57 4.85 16.82
N VAL A 141 -12.99 4.75 18.02
CA VAL A 141 -13.51 3.85 19.05
C VAL A 141 -14.87 4.39 19.53
N GLY A 142 -15.87 3.52 19.51
CA GLY A 142 -17.27 3.86 19.79
C GLY A 142 -18.12 4.12 18.54
N GLN A 143 -17.51 4.25 17.37
CA GLN A 143 -18.24 4.31 16.09
C GLN A 143 -18.48 2.90 15.53
N PRO A 144 -19.63 2.63 14.86
CA PRO A 144 -19.88 1.34 14.24
C PRO A 144 -18.80 0.94 13.23
N GLY A 145 -18.13 -0.18 13.48
CA GLY A 145 -17.04 -0.68 12.62
C GLY A 145 -15.71 0.07 12.74
N GLY A 146 -15.62 1.10 13.59
CA GLY A 146 -14.38 1.79 13.91
C GLY A 146 -13.60 1.11 15.03
N GLY A 147 -12.27 1.28 15.02
CA GLY A 147 -11.41 0.81 16.09
C GLY A 147 -10.03 1.46 16.07
N VAL A 148 -9.17 1.07 17.01
CA VAL A 148 -7.82 1.65 17.16
C VAL A 148 -6.92 1.47 15.92
N SER A 149 -7.23 0.48 15.08
CA SER A 149 -6.48 0.15 13.85
C SER A 149 -7.28 0.32 12.56
N GLN A 150 -8.55 0.71 12.62
CA GLN A 150 -9.37 0.92 11.41
C GLN A 150 -10.36 2.06 11.57
N SER A 151 -10.55 2.84 10.51
CA SER A 151 -11.64 3.81 10.46
C SER A 151 -12.99 3.10 10.36
N PRO A 152 -14.09 3.77 10.75
CA PRO A 152 -15.43 3.32 10.39
C PRO A 152 -15.56 3.15 8.86
N PRO A 153 -16.55 2.34 8.41
CA PRO A 153 -16.80 2.15 6.99
C PRO A 153 -17.17 3.47 6.31
N GLN A 154 -16.63 3.69 5.11
CA GLN A 154 -17.04 4.80 4.26
C GLN A 154 -18.47 4.60 3.71
N THR A 155 -19.18 5.71 3.49
CA THR A 155 -20.58 5.71 3.01
C THR A 155 -20.73 5.19 1.58
N SER A 156 -19.66 5.18 0.79
CA SER A 156 -19.71 4.75 -0.62
C SER A 156 -18.39 4.12 -1.05
N ALA A 157 -18.46 3.09 -1.90
CA ALA A 157 -17.27 2.46 -2.47
C ALA A 157 -16.70 3.30 -3.62
N ILE A 158 -15.39 3.20 -3.83
CA ILE A 158 -14.75 3.68 -5.07
C ILE A 158 -15.32 2.84 -6.23
N PRO A 159 -15.80 3.47 -7.33
CA PRO A 159 -16.27 2.74 -8.49
C PRO A 159 -15.22 1.76 -8.99
N ARG A 160 -15.60 0.48 -9.14
CA ARG A 160 -14.72 -0.53 -9.71
C ARG A 160 -14.70 -0.36 -11.22
N PHE A 161 -13.52 -0.14 -11.78
CA PHE A 161 -13.33 -0.19 -13.22
C PHE A 161 -12.98 -1.62 -13.61
N ASN A 162 -13.93 -2.32 -14.24
CA ASN A 162 -13.71 -3.66 -14.74
C ASN A 162 -13.24 -3.59 -16.20
N ILE A 163 -12.29 -4.46 -16.57
CA ILE A 163 -11.86 -4.59 -17.96
C ILE A 163 -12.73 -5.69 -18.57
N PRO A 164 -13.60 -5.37 -19.54
CA PRO A 164 -14.47 -6.38 -20.11
C PRO A 164 -13.68 -7.52 -20.73
N VAL A 165 -14.25 -8.72 -20.71
CA VAL A 165 -13.64 -9.99 -21.18
C VAL A 165 -12.55 -10.56 -20.26
N LEU A 166 -11.74 -9.72 -19.62
CA LEU A 166 -10.68 -10.17 -18.71
C LEU A 166 -11.23 -10.44 -17.31
N SER A 167 -11.80 -9.43 -16.65
CA SER A 167 -12.27 -9.50 -15.26
C SER A 167 -13.79 -9.68 -15.14
N GLY A 168 -14.47 -9.97 -16.25
CA GLY A 168 -15.92 -9.84 -16.33
C GLY A 168 -16.37 -8.38 -16.23
N GLY A 169 -17.64 -8.12 -16.54
CA GLY A 169 -18.18 -6.77 -16.64
C GLY A 169 -19.46 -6.74 -17.47
N GLU A 170 -20.11 -5.59 -17.54
CA GLU A 170 -21.33 -5.42 -18.33
C GLU A 170 -21.07 -4.35 -19.39
N ILE A 171 -21.07 -4.74 -20.67
CA ILE A 171 -20.93 -3.82 -21.81
C ILE A 171 -22.27 -3.79 -22.54
N PHE A 172 -22.92 -2.63 -22.59
CA PHE A 172 -24.20 -2.48 -23.33
C PHE A 172 -25.26 -3.54 -22.96
N GLY A 173 -25.31 -3.97 -21.69
CA GLY A 173 -26.24 -5.00 -21.21
C GLY A 173 -25.80 -6.45 -21.48
N TRP A 174 -24.66 -6.66 -22.13
CA TRP A 174 -24.04 -7.97 -22.24
C TRP A 174 -23.04 -8.21 -21.10
N LYS A 175 -23.21 -9.31 -20.37
CA LYS A 175 -22.23 -9.78 -19.38
C LYS A 175 -21.03 -10.37 -20.10
N SER A 176 -19.90 -9.67 -20.03
CA SER A 176 -18.64 -10.13 -20.61
C SER A 176 -18.07 -11.31 -19.82
N PRO A 177 -17.46 -12.30 -20.49
CA PRO A 177 -16.75 -13.41 -19.85
C PRO A 177 -15.72 -12.90 -18.83
N ASN A 178 -15.49 -13.70 -17.80
CA ASN A 178 -14.39 -13.50 -16.88
C ASN A 178 -13.37 -14.61 -17.11
N ILE A 179 -12.45 -14.37 -18.04
CA ILE A 179 -11.41 -15.34 -18.39
C ILE A 179 -10.51 -15.61 -17.17
N LEU A 180 -10.28 -14.62 -16.32
CA LEU A 180 -9.48 -14.78 -15.10
C LEU A 180 -10.14 -15.74 -14.09
N LEU A 181 -11.44 -15.61 -13.84
CA LEU A 181 -12.19 -16.54 -12.98
C LEU A 181 -12.19 -17.96 -13.53
N TRP A 182 -12.25 -18.13 -14.85
CA TRP A 182 -12.24 -19.47 -15.47
C TRP A 182 -10.96 -20.26 -15.18
N PHE A 183 -9.81 -19.59 -15.01
CA PHE A 183 -8.56 -20.24 -14.60
C PHE A 183 -8.50 -20.57 -13.12
N GLU A 184 -9.35 -19.94 -12.29
CA GLU A 184 -9.38 -20.12 -10.84
C GLU A 184 -10.32 -21.26 -10.42
N GLU A 185 -11.39 -21.49 -11.18
CA GLU A 185 -12.37 -22.58 -10.96
C GLU A 185 -11.90 -23.97 -11.46
N ARG A 186 -10.65 -24.11 -11.93
CA ARG A 186 -10.06 -25.36 -12.44
C ARG A 186 -8.86 -25.82 -11.63
#